data_AF-A0A7L8EZL3-F1
#
_entry.id   AF-A0A7L8EZL3-F1
#
_cell.length_a   1.000
_cell.length_b   1.000
_cell.length_c   1.000
_cell.angle_alpha   90.00
_cell.angle_beta   90.00
_cell.angle_gamma   90.00
#
_symmetry.space_group_name_H-M   'P 1'
#
loop_
_entity.id
_entity.type
_entity.pdbx_description
1 polymer ?
#
loop_
_entity_poly.entity_id
_entity_poly.type
_entity_poly.pdbx_seq_one_letter_code
_entity_poly.pdbx_strand_id
1 'polypeptide(L)'
;MYCEKDPYRFNSSSLKGKPVDIILISTRWMFCFMDIYSMFYLKNVKRVPCNIYDLLTPSVLAHWVMSDGTRLQGRGIKLGADFNGTFDTIKLINVLIIKYRLCCNLQLEKDKHSIYIYRSSLNTLAINIKPFMLPCMYYKII
;
A
#
# COMPACT_ATOMS: atom_id res chain seq x y z
N MET A 1 1.83 25.22 4.36
CA MET A 1 2.80 24.10 4.44
C MET A 1 2.17 22.99 5.27
N TYR A 2 2.07 21.76 4.73
CA TYR A 2 1.36 20.64 5.38
C TYR A 2 2.18 19.95 6.48
N CYS A 3 3.50 19.88 6.32
CA CYS A 3 4.41 19.29 7.29
C CYS A 3 4.66 20.25 8.45
N GLU A 4 4.81 19.71 9.66
CA GLU A 4 5.15 20.48 10.85
C GLU A 4 6.63 20.86 10.89
N LYS A 5 7.49 19.98 10.37
CA LYS A 5 8.94 20.10 10.34
C LYS A 5 9.52 19.29 9.18
N ASP A 6 10.78 19.55 8.86
CA ASP A 6 11.55 18.77 7.91
C ASP A 6 11.75 17.32 8.38
N PRO A 7 11.97 16.37 7.44
CA PRO A 7 12.27 14.98 7.78
C PRO A 7 13.46 14.89 8.74
N TYR A 8 13.31 14.12 9.82
CA TYR A 8 14.33 14.00 10.86
C TYR A 8 14.64 12.54 11.18
N ARG A 9 15.88 12.28 11.61
CA ARG A 9 16.32 10.94 12.01
C ARG A 9 15.80 10.58 13.41
N PHE A 10 15.32 9.36 13.55
CA PHE A 10 14.84 8.79 14.81
C PHE A 10 15.89 7.85 15.39
N ASN A 11 16.61 8.32 16.41
CA ASN A 11 17.83 7.69 16.90
C ASN A 11 17.59 6.47 17.82
N SER A 12 16.34 6.09 18.12
CA SER A 12 16.01 5.13 19.17
C SER A 12 15.44 3.80 18.67
N SER A 13 15.47 3.52 17.37
CA SER A 13 14.93 2.28 16.82
C SER A 13 15.93 1.13 16.85
N SER A 14 15.61 0.09 17.63
CA SER A 14 16.23 -1.23 17.53
C SER A 14 15.17 -2.23 17.04
N LEU A 15 15.43 -2.88 15.90
CA LEU A 15 14.60 -3.97 15.39
C LEU A 15 15.33 -5.29 15.61
N LYS A 16 14.75 -6.16 16.46
CA LYS A 16 15.35 -7.44 16.85
C LYS A 16 16.79 -7.31 17.37
N GLY A 17 17.07 -6.27 18.16
CA GLY A 17 18.39 -6.03 18.75
C GLY A 17 19.40 -5.36 17.82
N LYS A 18 19.05 -5.06 16.56
CA LYS A 18 19.92 -4.35 15.61
C LYS A 18 19.52 -2.88 15.51
N PRO A 19 20.47 -1.95 15.53
CA PRO A 19 20.17 -0.53 15.32
C PRO A 19 19.61 -0.34 13.90
N VAL A 20 18.56 0.47 13.78
CA VAL A 20 17.95 0.83 12.51
C VAL A 20 17.84 2.34 12.40
N ASP A 21 18.29 2.89 11.29
CA ASP A 21 18.10 4.29 10.95
C ASP A 21 16.70 4.48 10.37
N ILE A 22 15.93 5.39 10.95
CA ILE A 22 14.56 5.69 10.54
C ILE A 22 14.45 7.19 10.32
N ILE A 23 13.90 7.59 9.19
CA ILE A 23 13.54 8.97 8.90
C ILE A 23 12.03 9.11 9.11
N LEU A 24 11.62 10.09 9.91
CA LEU A 24 10.21 10.38 10.20
C LEU A 24 9.79 11.70 9.57
N ILE A 25 8.55 11.72 9.10
CA ILE A 25 7.85 12.90 8.58
C ILE A 25 6.46 12.90 9.22
N SER A 26 6.02 14.06 9.71
CA SER A 26 4.68 14.25 10.26
C SER A 26 3.99 15.45 9.62
N THR A 27 2.71 15.28 9.31
CA THR A 27 1.84 16.37 8.88
C THR A 27 1.14 16.99 10.08
N ARG A 28 0.79 18.26 9.97
CA ARG A 28 -0.08 18.94 10.94
C ARG A 28 -1.50 18.40 10.79
N TRP A 29 -2.25 18.43 11.88
CA TRP A 29 -3.69 18.19 11.80
C TRP A 29 -4.35 19.31 10.99
N MET A 30 -5.08 18.94 9.93
CA MET A 30 -5.74 19.87 9.02
C MET A 30 -7.09 19.30 8.55
N PHE A 31 -8.10 20.16 8.43
CA PHE A 31 -9.47 19.78 8.04
C PHE A 31 -9.55 19.08 6.68
N CYS A 32 -8.66 19.42 5.73
CA CYS A 32 -8.63 18.78 4.41
C CYS A 32 -8.31 17.28 4.46
N PHE A 33 -7.71 16.78 5.55
CA PHE A 33 -7.50 15.34 5.73
C PHE A 33 -8.73 14.63 6.31
N MET A 34 -9.72 15.38 6.82
CA MET A 34 -10.93 14.80 7.40
C MET A 34 -11.78 14.08 6.35
N ASP A 35 -11.80 14.59 5.11
CA ASP A 35 -12.52 13.95 4.00
C ASP A 35 -11.95 12.54 3.74
N ILE A 36 -10.63 12.43 3.60
CA ILE A 36 -9.94 11.14 3.42
C ILE A 36 -10.14 10.25 4.65
N TYR A 37 -10.00 10.81 5.85
CA TYR A 37 -10.19 10.07 7.10
C TYR A 37 -11.59 9.46 7.18
N SER A 38 -12.64 10.24 6.91
CA SER A 38 -14.04 9.80 6.98
C SER A 38 -14.38 8.70 5.98
N MET A 39 -13.69 8.66 4.83
CA MET A 39 -13.87 7.59 3.83
C MET A 39 -13.31 6.25 4.32
N PHE A 40 -12.16 6.26 4.99
CA PHE A 40 -11.46 5.03 5.38
C PHE A 40 -11.68 4.62 6.84
N TYR A 41 -12.26 5.47 7.69
CA TYR A 41 -12.51 5.18 9.11
C TYR A 41 -13.99 5.30 9.45
N LEU A 42 -14.60 4.18 9.84
CA LEU A 42 -15.98 4.13 10.32
C LEU A 42 -16.03 3.55 11.73
N LYS A 43 -16.41 4.39 12.70
CA LYS A 43 -16.37 4.09 14.16
C LYS A 43 -14.95 3.73 14.63
N ASN A 44 -13.94 4.52 14.23
CA ASN A 44 -12.52 4.31 14.54
C ASN A 44 -11.90 3.00 14.00
N VAL A 45 -12.63 2.26 13.16
CA VAL A 45 -12.12 1.06 12.49
C VAL A 45 -11.81 1.39 11.03
N LYS A 46 -10.55 1.15 10.64
CA LYS A 46 -10.08 1.32 9.26
C LYS A 46 -10.74 0.28 8.34
N ARG A 47 -11.36 0.72 7.25
CA ARG A 47 -12.10 -0.08 6.27
C ARG A 47 -11.87 0.42 4.85
N VAL A 48 -12.20 -0.41 3.87
CA VAL A 48 -12.14 -0.03 2.46
C VAL A 48 -13.49 0.56 2.03
N PRO A 49 -13.53 1.81 1.56
CA PRO A 49 -14.77 2.47 1.17
C PRO A 49 -15.41 1.83 -0.07
N CYS A 50 -16.71 2.05 -0.27
CA CYS A 50 -17.44 1.46 -1.40
C CYS A 50 -17.00 2.03 -2.76
N ASN A 51 -16.54 3.28 -2.80
CA ASN A 51 -16.03 3.95 -4.02
C ASN A 51 -14.53 3.69 -4.26
N ILE A 52 -13.95 2.64 -3.66
CA ILE A 52 -12.53 2.31 -3.83
C ILE A 52 -12.15 2.05 -5.29
N TYR A 53 -13.11 1.64 -6.13
CA TYR A 53 -12.89 1.48 -7.57
C TYR A 53 -12.40 2.78 -8.22
N ASP A 54 -12.99 3.91 -7.84
CA ASP A 54 -12.64 5.22 -8.38
C ASP A 54 -11.37 5.77 -7.74
N LEU A 55 -11.24 5.61 -6.42
CA LEU A 55 -10.10 6.11 -5.64
C LEU A 55 -8.78 5.41 -5.97
N LEU A 56 -8.82 4.11 -6.31
CA LEU A 56 -7.62 3.36 -6.64
C LEU A 56 -7.18 3.68 -8.07
N THR A 57 -6.54 4.84 -8.26
CA THR A 57 -5.92 5.28 -9.53
C THR A 57 -4.52 4.64 -9.71
N PRO A 58 -3.93 4.69 -10.92
CA PRO A 58 -2.60 4.12 -11.14
C PRO A 58 -1.53 4.73 -10.21
N SER A 59 -1.63 6.04 -9.90
CA SER A 59 -0.75 6.71 -8.95
C SER A 59 -0.94 6.20 -7.51
N VAL A 60 -2.17 5.97 -7.07
CA VAL A 60 -2.44 5.40 -5.74
C VAL A 60 -1.93 3.96 -5.66
N LEU A 61 -2.13 3.16 -6.72
CA LEU A 61 -1.58 1.81 -6.78
C LEU A 61 -0.05 1.81 -6.76
N ALA A 62 0.61 2.76 -7.43
CA ALA A 62 2.06 2.94 -7.39
C ALA A 62 2.56 3.21 -5.95
N HIS A 63 1.93 4.16 -5.24
CA HIS A 63 2.28 4.48 -3.86
C HIS A 63 2.06 3.29 -2.92
N TRP A 64 0.97 2.54 -3.11
CA TRP A 64 0.70 1.34 -2.32
C TRP A 64 1.75 0.24 -2.55
N VAL A 65 2.13 -0.02 -3.80
CA VAL A 65 3.20 -0.97 -4.14
C VAL A 65 4.55 -0.50 -3.60
N MET A 66 4.85 0.80 -3.65
CA MET A 66 6.09 1.35 -3.08
C MET A 66 6.13 1.20 -1.56
N SER A 67 5.03 1.44 -0.85
CA SER A 67 4.95 1.26 0.60
C SER A 67 5.03 -0.23 0.98
N ASP A 68 4.02 -1.01 0.60
CA ASP A 68 3.76 -2.31 1.22
C ASP A 68 4.05 -3.49 0.27
N GLY A 69 4.55 -3.20 -0.93
CA GLY A 69 4.94 -4.20 -1.91
C GLY A 69 6.21 -4.94 -1.52
N THR A 70 6.10 -6.26 -1.47
CA THR A 70 7.19 -7.20 -1.22
C THR A 70 7.31 -8.15 -2.40
N ARG A 71 8.42 -8.05 -3.14
CA ARG A 71 8.74 -8.94 -4.27
C ARG A 71 9.13 -10.32 -3.74
N LEU A 72 8.49 -11.36 -4.26
CA LEU A 72 8.86 -12.74 -3.97
C LEU A 72 9.70 -13.28 -5.14
N GLN A 73 10.97 -13.59 -4.90
CA GLN A 73 11.93 -13.97 -5.94
C GLN A 73 11.40 -15.15 -6.79
N GLY A 74 11.48 -15.01 -8.12
CA GLY A 74 10.96 -16.01 -9.06
C GLY A 74 9.43 -16.07 -9.16
N ARG A 75 8.69 -15.48 -8.21
CA ARG A 75 7.24 -15.53 -8.09
C ARG A 75 6.60 -14.19 -8.44
N GLY A 76 5.55 -13.80 -7.74
CA GLY A 76 4.83 -12.54 -7.86
C GLY A 76 5.26 -11.46 -6.86
N ILE A 77 4.31 -10.57 -6.55
CA ILE A 77 4.42 -9.53 -5.51
C ILE A 77 3.35 -9.79 -4.46
N LYS A 78 3.71 -9.58 -3.19
CA LYS A 78 2.77 -9.58 -2.06
C LYS A 78 2.55 -8.13 -1.62
N LEU A 79 1.29 -7.72 -1.51
CA LEU A 79 0.87 -6.44 -0.94
C LEU A 79 0.28 -6.68 0.44
N GLY A 80 0.76 -5.95 1.44
CA GLY A 80 0.11 -5.88 2.74
C GLY A 80 -1.24 -5.17 2.64
N ALA A 81 -2.27 -5.75 3.24
CA ALA A 81 -3.55 -5.10 3.44
C ALA A 81 -3.76 -4.91 4.95
N ASP A 82 -3.34 -3.77 5.48
CA ASP A 82 -3.53 -3.41 6.89
C ASP A 82 -4.97 -2.97 7.15
N PHE A 83 -5.90 -3.89 6.95
CA PHE A 83 -7.32 -3.77 7.27
C PHE A 83 -7.73 -4.94 8.17
N ASN A 84 -8.61 -4.68 9.12
CA ASN A 84 -9.02 -5.70 10.10
C ASN A 84 -9.95 -6.77 9.51
N GLY A 85 -10.49 -6.56 8.30
CA GLY A 85 -11.50 -7.43 7.70
C GLY A 85 -11.05 -8.09 6.39
N THR A 86 -11.34 -9.38 6.24
CA THR A 86 -11.13 -10.12 4.98
C THR A 86 -11.94 -9.52 3.83
N PHE A 87 -13.16 -9.04 4.13
CA PHE A 87 -14.05 -8.42 3.14
C PHE A 87 -13.44 -7.18 2.47
N ASP A 88 -12.73 -6.35 3.24
CA ASP A 88 -12.05 -5.17 2.71
C ASP A 88 -10.92 -5.55 1.76
N THR A 89 -10.18 -6.62 2.08
CA THR A 89 -9.14 -7.16 1.20
C THR A 89 -9.73 -7.72 -0.09
N ILE A 90 -10.86 -8.41 -0.02
CA ILE A 90 -11.58 -8.93 -1.20
C ILE A 90 -12.07 -7.79 -2.10
N LYS A 91 -12.58 -6.68 -1.54
CA LYS A 91 -12.93 -5.49 -2.35
C LYS A 91 -11.74 -4.99 -3.15
N LEU A 92 -10.57 -4.87 -2.52
CA LEU A 92 -9.36 -4.43 -3.20
C LEU A 92 -8.95 -5.40 -4.31
N ILE A 93 -8.98 -6.72 -4.04
CA ILE A 93 -8.71 -7.76 -5.04
C ILE A 93 -9.65 -7.61 -6.24
N ASN A 94 -10.95 -7.41 -6.00
CA ASN A 94 -11.93 -7.23 -7.08
C ASN A 94 -11.60 -6.01 -7.94
N VAL A 95 -11.21 -4.88 -7.35
CA VAL A 95 -10.78 -3.70 -8.15
C VAL A 95 -9.52 -4.02 -8.96
N LEU A 96 -8.53 -4.70 -8.38
CA LEU A 96 -7.30 -5.07 -9.08
C LEU A 96 -7.57 -5.99 -10.29
N ILE A 97 -8.49 -6.95 -10.14
CA ILE A 97 -8.90 -7.85 -11.21
C ILE A 97 -9.69 -7.10 -12.30
N ILE A 98 -10.71 -6.34 -11.91
CA ILE A 98 -11.64 -5.71 -12.86
C ILE A 98 -11.01 -4.51 -13.57
N LYS A 99 -10.38 -3.60 -12.82
CA LYS A 99 -9.85 -2.34 -13.34
C LYS A 99 -8.49 -2.52 -14.01
N TYR A 100 -7.61 -3.30 -13.40
CA TYR A 100 -6.21 -3.41 -13.82
C TYR A 100 -5.87 -4.74 -14.52
N ARG A 101 -6.84 -5.66 -14.64
CA ARG A 101 -6.66 -6.98 -15.25
C ARG A 101 -5.50 -7.76 -14.62
N LEU A 102 -5.34 -7.62 -13.31
CA LEU A 102 -4.31 -8.31 -12.54
C LEU A 102 -4.86 -9.62 -12.00
N CYS A 103 -4.13 -10.70 -12.20
CA CYS A 103 -4.36 -11.94 -11.50
C CYS A 103 -3.87 -11.77 -10.07
N CYS A 104 -4.80 -11.87 -9.11
CA CYS A 104 -4.54 -11.68 -7.69
C CYS A 104 -5.20 -12.81 -6.89
N ASN A 105 -4.64 -13.14 -5.73
CA ASN A 105 -5.24 -14.04 -4.76
C ASN A 105 -5.12 -13.50 -3.34
N LEU A 106 -6.05 -13.87 -2.47
CA LEU A 106 -5.97 -13.60 -1.05
C LEU A 106 -4.97 -14.57 -0.41
N GLN A 107 -4.03 -14.04 0.36
CA GLN A 107 -3.12 -14.81 1.21
C GLN A 107 -3.36 -14.48 2.67
N LEU A 108 -3.58 -15.54 3.45
CA LEU A 108 -3.76 -15.51 4.90
C LEU A 108 -2.51 -16.07 5.55
N GLU A 109 -1.77 -15.24 6.28
CA GLU A 109 -0.61 -15.68 7.06
C GLU A 109 -0.70 -15.10 8.47
N LYS A 110 -0.77 -15.97 9.49
CA LYS A 110 -0.73 -15.59 10.91
C LYS A 110 -1.68 -14.41 11.23
N ASP A 111 -2.94 -14.57 10.84
CA ASP A 111 -4.02 -13.58 11.01
C ASP A 111 -3.87 -12.26 10.23
N LYS A 112 -2.88 -12.17 9.32
CA LYS A 112 -2.74 -11.05 8.41
C LYS A 112 -3.28 -11.38 7.03
N HIS A 113 -4.09 -10.47 6.51
CA HIS A 113 -4.57 -10.50 5.14
C HIS A 113 -3.56 -9.81 4.22
N SER A 114 -3.25 -10.46 3.11
CA SER A 114 -2.35 -9.93 2.10
C SER A 114 -2.85 -10.30 0.72
N ILE A 115 -2.48 -9.50 -0.27
CA ILE A 115 -2.87 -9.70 -1.66
C ILE A 115 -1.64 -10.17 -2.41
N TYR A 116 -1.73 -11.36 -3.00
CA TYR A 116 -0.69 -11.91 -3.85
C TYR A 116 -1.03 -11.64 -5.32
N ILE A 117 -0.20 -10.85 -5.99
CA ILE A 117 -0.28 -10.59 -7.43
C ILE A 117 0.63 -11.59 -8.13
N TYR A 118 0.10 -12.36 -9.08
CA TYR A 118 0.86 -13.39 -9.78
C TYR A 118 1.95 -12.79 -10.69
N ARG A 119 3.00 -13.59 -10.94
CA ARG A 119 4.09 -13.24 -11.84
C ARG A 119 3.60 -12.83 -13.23
N SER A 120 2.59 -13.53 -13.74
CA SER A 120 1.98 -13.28 -15.06
C SER A 120 1.45 -11.85 -15.21
N SER A 121 1.04 -11.21 -14.11
CA SER A 121 0.48 -9.87 -14.11
C SER A 121 1.49 -8.78 -13.75
N LEU A 122 2.76 -9.11 -13.50
CA LEU A 122 3.78 -8.11 -13.14
C LEU A 122 4.10 -7.16 -14.28
N ASN A 123 4.09 -7.63 -15.53
CA ASN A 123 4.30 -6.76 -16.68
C ASN A 123 3.14 -5.76 -16.83
N THR A 124 1.91 -6.24 -16.74
CA THR A 124 0.70 -5.40 -16.76
C THR A 124 0.71 -4.39 -15.61
N LEU A 125 1.07 -4.84 -14.40
CA LEU A 125 1.22 -3.96 -13.25
C LEU A 125 2.26 -2.86 -13.53
N ALA A 126 3.46 -3.25 -13.98
CA ALA A 126 4.56 -2.33 -14.26
C ALA A 126 4.18 -1.26 -15.28
N ILE A 127 3.51 -1.62 -16.37
CA ILE A 127 3.06 -0.67 -17.39
C ILE A 127 2.14 0.40 -16.79
N ASN A 128 1.23 0.01 -15.89
CA ASN A 128 0.27 0.93 -15.29
C ASN A 128 0.90 1.87 -14.24
N ILE A 129 1.87 1.39 -13.46
CA ILE A 129 2.34 2.12 -12.27
C ILE A 129 3.75 2.71 -12.36
N LYS A 130 4.61 2.19 -13.25
CA LYS A 130 5.99 2.66 -13.41
C LYS A 130 6.12 4.16 -13.66
N PRO A 131 5.21 4.85 -14.41
CA PRO A 131 5.26 6.30 -14.57
C PRO A 131 5.11 7.10 -13.27
N PHE A 132 4.48 6.52 -12.25
CA PHE A 132 4.21 7.16 -10.96
C PHE A 132 5.16 6.68 -9.84
N MET A 133 6.12 5.81 -10.17
CA MET A 133 7.07 5.26 -9.21
C MET A 133 8.39 6.01 -9.24
N LEU A 134 9.01 6.13 -8.07
CA LEU A 134 10.37 6.63 -7.94
C LEU A 134 11.38 5.61 -8.51
N PRO A 135 12.40 6.03 -9.28
CA PRO A 135 13.40 5.12 -9.84
C PRO A 135 14.11 4.26 -8.80
N CYS A 136 14.40 4.80 -7.61
CA CYS A 136 15.01 4.07 -6.52
C CYS A 136 14.13 2.96 -5.93
N MET A 137 12.83 2.92 -6.26
CA MET A 137 11.87 1.92 -5.79
C MET A 137 11.50 0.88 -6.86
N TYR A 138 12.11 0.93 -8.04
CA TYR A 138 11.81 -0.03 -9.13
C TYR A 138 12.15 -1.48 -8.79
N TYR A 139 13.08 -1.71 -7.85
CA TYR A 139 13.43 -3.04 -7.35
C TYR A 139 12.24 -3.79 -6.71
N LYS A 140 11.15 -3.08 -6.35
CA LYS A 140 9.94 -3.72 -5.83
C LYS A 140 9.13 -4.44 -6.92
N ILE A 141 9.39 -4.17 -8.19
CA ILE A 141 8.65 -4.75 -9.34
C ILE A 141 9.55 -5.58 -10.25
N ILE A 142 10.78 -5.12 -10.50
CA ILE A 142 11.79 -5.78 -11.34
C ILE A 142 12.36 -6.98 -10.56
#